data_AF-A0A2U2N383-F1
#
_entry.id   AF-A0A2U2N383-F1
#
_cell.length_a   1.000
_cell.length_b   1.000
_cell.length_c   1.000
_cell.angle_alpha   90.00
_cell.angle_beta   90.00
_cell.angle_gamma   90.00
#
_symmetry.space_group_name_H-M   'P 1'
#
loop_
_entity.id
_entity.type
_entity.pdbx_description
1 polymer ?
#
loop_
_entity_poly.entity_id
_entity_poly.type
_entity_poly.pdbx_seq_one_letter_code
_entity_poly.pdbx_strand_id
1 'polypeptide(L)'
;MALLCLHWGSALHAFELPGCGPLEEWAGTLEPGETFALREAVEVTTLLRPEVVVPLTGAPADAWSRQDVAALRRQLNDCRGEVPGDQPARARQLYDAIKALDGARRPLVRMKQERGRIETTVERLLERRADERLPAQLALTQDVFRGEPAAPERYGLRGVPNWIRHVERARPYLTGAEVDALVARLETRRAALAAEAARVAAEREATLAALRAELAAVPEDESGLRRLDELQRSPRLNELPAEAGRAFRGEVQQRRRTVLAAVEAERQRRYAAERARAAEERAARERAARQAAEARAAQERAARAQAERARQQQAQAGRPGRPAGEQAPAAPADGGIAAHLAEVLAGDGPGTLTLVGLTPDTAQGEVLEHLRQRLGYEEMMSPFFTRAWGRGDAFVELRTMGDAVGQLDYTEYFRPALDTAAVAAALTERFGPPDAVESLRGSGRLMTWRRDGQGLQVFATDILHAAVRHQGYTGRISISLWDEAYDRHLAGVNRRCAELRDRPQDQWSMNDGQYFSANCPLMSNAERHAGVQVVE
;
A
#
# COMPACT_ATOMS: atom_id res chain seq x y z
N MET A 1 17.71 10.91 -34.41
CA MET A 1 16.88 11.36 -35.54
C MET A 1 16.86 12.87 -35.53
N ALA A 2 17.50 13.50 -36.52
CA ALA A 2 17.52 14.95 -36.67
C ALA A 2 16.13 15.44 -37.07
N LEU A 3 15.48 16.21 -36.18
CA LEU A 3 14.30 17.01 -36.50
C LEU A 3 14.71 18.05 -37.54
N LEU A 4 14.50 17.73 -38.82
CA LEU A 4 14.37 18.73 -39.87
C LEU A 4 13.12 19.54 -39.55
N CYS A 5 13.30 20.62 -38.78
CA CYS A 5 12.36 21.72 -38.72
C CYS A 5 12.28 22.30 -40.13
N LEU A 6 11.39 21.74 -40.96
CA LEU A 6 10.80 22.44 -42.10
C LEU A 6 10.02 23.61 -41.51
N HIS A 7 10.74 24.66 -41.12
CA HIS A 7 10.20 26.01 -41.16
C HIS A 7 9.77 26.16 -42.61
N TRP A 8 8.47 26.06 -42.83
CA TRP A 8 7.82 26.68 -43.98
C TRP A 8 8.12 28.16 -43.85
N GLY A 9 9.32 28.54 -44.30
CA GLY A 9 9.61 29.88 -44.73
C GLY A 9 8.67 30.10 -45.89
N SER A 10 7.44 30.55 -45.57
CA SER A 10 6.80 31.56 -46.38
C SER A 10 7.93 32.49 -46.75
N ALA A 11 8.39 32.46 -48.01
CA ALA A 11 9.23 33.53 -48.52
C ALA A 11 8.52 34.79 -48.02
N LEU A 12 9.18 35.52 -47.12
CA LEU A 12 8.62 36.70 -46.50
C LEU A 12 8.44 37.67 -47.66
N HIS A 13 7.26 37.60 -48.28
CA HIS A 13 6.82 38.56 -49.26
C HIS A 13 6.67 39.83 -48.43
N ALA A 14 7.73 40.63 -48.45
CA ALA A 14 7.78 41.88 -47.74
C ALA A 14 6.66 42.73 -48.33
N PHE A 15 5.74 43.17 -47.48
CA PHE A 15 4.72 44.10 -47.89
C PHE A 15 5.41 45.43 -48.24
N GLU A 16 5.37 45.80 -49.51
CA GLU A 16 5.97 47.04 -50.01
C GLU A 16 4.86 48.08 -50.25
N LEU A 17 5.13 49.32 -49.84
CA LEU A 17 4.23 50.43 -50.10
C LEU A 17 4.53 51.00 -51.50
N PRO A 18 3.61 50.86 -52.47
CA PRO A 18 3.79 51.44 -53.79
C PRO A 18 3.73 52.96 -53.75
N GLY A 19 4.40 53.59 -54.73
CA GLY A 19 4.24 55.03 -55.00
C GLY A 19 2.86 55.39 -55.57
N CYS A 20 2.61 56.69 -55.76
CA CYS A 20 1.28 57.17 -56.14
C CYS A 20 0.83 56.78 -57.56
N GLY A 21 1.74 56.75 -58.55
CA GLY A 21 1.38 56.33 -59.91
C GLY A 21 0.77 54.92 -59.98
N PRO A 22 1.46 53.88 -59.47
CA PRO A 22 0.90 52.53 -59.41
C PRO A 22 -0.40 52.42 -58.60
N LEU A 23 -0.54 53.20 -57.51
CA LEU A 23 -1.76 53.21 -56.69
C LEU A 23 -2.97 53.80 -57.41
N GLU A 24 -2.75 54.82 -58.22
CA GLU A 24 -3.81 55.42 -59.04
C GLU A 24 -4.26 54.47 -60.14
N GLU A 25 -3.31 53.82 -60.83
CA GLU A 25 -3.62 52.81 -61.83
C GLU A 25 -4.42 51.66 -61.22
N TRP A 26 -3.97 51.15 -60.07
CA TRP A 26 -4.68 50.14 -59.28
C TRP A 26 -6.08 50.61 -58.88
N ALA A 27 -6.23 51.82 -58.32
CA ALA A 27 -7.52 52.36 -57.92
C ALA A 27 -8.48 52.53 -59.12
N GLY A 28 -7.95 52.79 -60.32
CA GLY A 28 -8.71 52.85 -61.56
C GLY A 28 -9.31 51.52 -62.00
N THR A 29 -8.82 50.38 -61.49
CA THR A 29 -9.36 49.04 -61.77
C THR A 29 -10.56 48.67 -60.88
N LEU A 30 -10.96 49.55 -59.95
CA LEU A 30 -12.09 49.28 -59.06
C LEU A 30 -13.41 49.19 -59.85
N GLU A 31 -14.08 48.05 -59.72
CA GLU A 31 -15.45 47.85 -60.18
C GLU A 31 -16.41 48.05 -58.98
N PRO A 32 -17.12 49.19 -58.89
CA PRO A 32 -17.90 49.52 -57.71
C PRO A 32 -19.01 48.50 -57.45
N GLY A 33 -19.04 47.94 -56.25
CA GLY A 33 -20.05 46.97 -55.82
C GLY A 33 -19.73 45.52 -56.18
N GLU A 34 -18.70 45.26 -56.98
CA GLU A 34 -18.25 43.89 -57.24
C GLU A 34 -17.36 43.37 -56.09
N THR A 35 -17.65 42.15 -55.65
CA THR A 35 -16.87 41.43 -54.65
C THR A 35 -16.38 40.10 -55.22
N PHE A 36 -15.34 39.54 -54.60
CA PHE A 36 -14.93 38.17 -54.84
C PHE A 36 -14.67 37.48 -53.50
N ALA A 37 -14.83 36.16 -53.49
CA ALA A 37 -14.50 35.32 -52.34
C ALA A 37 -12.98 35.14 -52.27
N LEU A 38 -12.32 35.88 -51.39
CA LEU A 38 -10.91 35.65 -51.05
C LEU A 38 -10.74 34.30 -50.36
N ARG A 39 -11.73 33.90 -49.56
CA ARG A 39 -11.92 32.58 -48.92
C ARG A 39 -13.41 32.26 -48.84
N GLU A 40 -13.76 31.03 -48.48
CA GLU A 40 -15.16 30.57 -48.36
C GLU A 40 -16.03 31.51 -47.51
N ALA A 41 -15.49 32.06 -46.40
CA ALA A 41 -16.21 33.00 -45.54
C ALA A 41 -15.77 34.47 -45.67
N VAL A 42 -14.95 34.83 -46.67
CA VAL A 42 -14.34 36.17 -46.78
C VAL A 42 -14.57 36.74 -48.17
N GLU A 43 -15.64 37.52 -48.30
CA GLU A 43 -15.89 38.33 -49.49
C GLU A 43 -15.28 39.73 -49.32
N VAL A 44 -14.54 40.17 -50.34
CA VAL A 44 -13.88 41.48 -50.37
C VAL A 44 -13.97 42.09 -51.77
N THR A 45 -13.65 43.37 -51.90
CA THR A 45 -13.61 44.07 -53.19
C THR A 45 -12.64 43.42 -54.18
N THR A 46 -12.95 43.48 -55.48
CA THR A 46 -12.11 42.98 -56.59
C THR A 46 -10.71 43.59 -56.65
N LEU A 47 -10.50 44.78 -56.07
CA LEU A 47 -9.17 45.39 -55.91
C LEU A 47 -8.16 44.52 -55.14
N LEU A 48 -8.66 43.58 -54.32
CA LEU A 48 -7.83 42.70 -53.52
C LEU A 48 -7.58 41.33 -54.16
N ARG A 49 -7.99 41.15 -55.43
CA ARG A 49 -7.66 39.95 -56.21
C ARG A 49 -6.14 39.76 -56.25
N PRO A 50 -5.63 38.54 -56.04
CA PRO A 50 -4.18 38.29 -56.03
C PRO A 50 -3.47 38.82 -57.29
N GLU A 51 -4.10 38.70 -58.46
CA GLU A 51 -3.57 39.14 -59.76
C GLU A 51 -3.38 40.66 -59.84
N VAL A 52 -4.16 41.40 -59.07
CA VAL A 52 -4.16 42.87 -59.04
C VAL A 52 -3.25 43.38 -57.92
N VAL A 53 -3.32 42.74 -56.75
CA VAL A 53 -2.72 43.28 -55.53
C VAL A 53 -1.30 42.78 -55.27
N VAL A 54 -0.95 41.56 -55.68
CA VAL A 54 0.40 41.00 -55.48
C VAL A 54 1.45 41.78 -56.28
N PRO A 55 1.25 42.15 -57.55
CA PRO A 55 2.22 42.99 -58.27
C PRO A 55 2.41 44.38 -57.62
N LEU A 56 1.38 44.88 -56.93
CA LEU A 56 1.38 46.20 -56.31
C LEU A 56 2.11 46.24 -54.97
N THR A 57 1.84 45.27 -54.09
CA THR A 57 2.33 45.27 -52.70
C THR A 57 3.33 44.18 -52.39
N GLY A 58 3.61 43.30 -53.36
CA GLY A 58 4.43 42.10 -53.19
C GLY A 58 3.73 40.96 -52.46
N ALA A 59 2.56 41.16 -51.85
CA ALA A 59 1.90 40.14 -51.01
C ALA A 59 0.38 40.07 -51.23
N PRO A 60 -0.23 38.87 -51.22
CA PRO A 60 -1.67 38.73 -51.37
C PRO A 60 -2.41 39.30 -50.15
N ALA A 61 -3.64 39.77 -50.37
CA ALA A 61 -4.43 40.44 -49.33
C ALA A 61 -4.69 39.57 -48.08
N ASP A 62 -4.66 38.25 -48.23
CA ASP A 62 -4.82 37.29 -47.14
C ASP A 62 -3.61 37.14 -46.21
N ALA A 63 -2.43 37.65 -46.63
CA ALA A 63 -1.23 37.71 -45.81
C ALA A 63 -1.18 38.99 -44.95
N TRP A 64 -1.92 40.03 -45.35
CA TRP A 64 -1.81 41.36 -44.79
C TRP A 64 -2.14 41.41 -43.29
N SER A 65 -1.34 42.16 -42.56
CA SER A 65 -1.57 42.55 -41.18
C SER A 65 -2.54 43.74 -41.09
N ARG A 66 -3.01 44.02 -39.88
CA ARG A 66 -3.76 45.25 -39.61
C ARG A 66 -2.93 46.50 -39.89
N GLN A 67 -1.60 46.42 -39.73
CA GLN A 67 -0.70 47.53 -39.99
C GLN A 67 -0.53 47.75 -41.50
N ASP A 68 -0.48 46.69 -42.30
CA ASP A 68 -0.32 46.75 -43.76
C ASP A 68 -1.53 47.44 -44.40
N VAL A 69 -2.75 47.04 -44.01
CA VAL A 69 -4.00 47.70 -44.45
C VAL A 69 -4.01 49.18 -44.05
N ALA A 70 -3.57 49.50 -42.82
CA ALA A 70 -3.52 50.87 -42.35
C ALA A 70 -2.46 51.71 -43.08
N ALA A 71 -1.33 51.10 -43.44
CA ALA A 71 -0.25 51.73 -44.18
C ALA A 71 -0.68 52.03 -45.62
N LEU A 72 -1.26 51.05 -46.33
CA LEU A 72 -1.81 51.24 -47.67
C LEU A 72 -2.88 52.34 -47.69
N ARG A 73 -3.78 52.33 -46.70
CA ARG A 73 -4.80 53.36 -46.56
C ARG A 73 -4.19 54.76 -46.38
N ARG A 74 -3.14 54.90 -45.57
CA ARG A 74 -2.44 56.19 -45.41
C ARG A 74 -1.84 56.63 -46.73
N GLN A 75 -1.09 55.75 -47.39
CA GLN A 75 -0.48 56.03 -48.70
C GLN A 75 -1.52 56.49 -49.74
N LEU A 76 -2.69 55.84 -49.80
CA LEU A 76 -3.78 56.27 -50.68
C LEU A 76 -4.32 57.67 -50.35
N ASN A 77 -4.38 58.05 -49.06
CA ASN A 77 -4.80 59.40 -48.68
C ASN A 77 -3.73 60.44 -49.04
N ASP A 78 -2.46 60.10 -48.85
CA ASP A 78 -1.33 60.96 -49.20
C ASP A 78 -1.32 61.22 -50.72
N CYS A 79 -1.41 60.15 -51.52
CA CYS A 79 -1.50 60.25 -52.98
C CYS A 79 -2.73 61.05 -53.44
N ARG A 80 -3.88 60.90 -52.76
CA ARG A 80 -5.08 61.70 -53.06
C ARG A 80 -4.85 63.19 -52.78
N GLY A 81 -4.08 63.53 -51.76
CA GLY A 81 -3.71 64.92 -51.44
C GLY A 81 -2.73 65.52 -52.45
N GLU A 82 -1.94 64.68 -53.13
CA GLU A 82 -1.01 65.09 -54.19
C GLU A 82 -1.68 65.27 -55.56
N VAL A 83 -2.91 64.78 -55.75
CA VAL A 83 -3.66 64.97 -57.01
C VAL A 83 -3.95 66.45 -57.25
N PRO A 84 -3.52 67.03 -58.39
CA PRO A 84 -3.83 68.40 -58.76
C PRO A 84 -5.34 68.70 -58.77
N GLY A 85 -5.74 69.90 -58.35
CA GLY A 85 -7.15 70.28 -58.19
C GLY A 85 -7.98 70.28 -59.49
N ASP A 86 -7.33 70.33 -60.65
CA ASP A 86 -7.94 70.21 -61.98
C ASP A 86 -8.25 68.77 -62.40
N GLN A 87 -7.90 67.76 -61.58
CA GLN A 87 -8.11 66.34 -61.87
C GLN A 87 -9.02 65.63 -60.84
N PRO A 88 -10.27 66.11 -60.63
CA PRO A 88 -11.15 65.60 -59.58
C PRO A 88 -11.56 64.12 -59.77
N ALA A 89 -11.54 63.61 -61.00
CA ALA A 89 -11.85 62.21 -61.29
C ALA A 89 -10.83 61.25 -60.65
N ARG A 90 -9.52 61.57 -60.71
CA ARG A 90 -8.45 60.76 -60.08
C ARG A 90 -8.56 60.77 -58.56
N ALA A 91 -8.76 61.95 -57.97
CA ALA A 91 -8.96 62.07 -56.53
C ALA A 91 -10.18 61.26 -56.04
N ARG A 92 -11.23 61.15 -56.87
CA ARG A 92 -12.41 60.32 -56.60
C ARG A 92 -12.11 58.83 -56.69
N GLN A 93 -11.37 58.37 -57.70
CA GLN A 93 -10.95 56.96 -57.81
C GLN A 93 -10.16 56.49 -56.58
N LEU A 94 -9.17 57.28 -56.14
CA LEU A 94 -8.42 57.00 -54.92
C LEU A 94 -9.32 56.96 -53.67
N TYR A 95 -10.29 57.87 -53.58
CA TYR A 95 -11.26 57.87 -52.48
C TYR A 95 -12.18 56.65 -52.48
N ASP A 96 -12.64 56.21 -53.64
CA ASP A 96 -13.48 55.03 -53.78
C ASP A 96 -12.69 53.75 -53.45
N ALA A 97 -11.41 53.68 -53.83
CA ALA A 97 -10.49 52.62 -53.41
C ALA A 97 -10.25 52.60 -51.89
N ILE A 98 -10.08 53.77 -51.25
CA ILE A 98 -10.00 53.89 -49.78
C ILE A 98 -11.26 53.33 -49.12
N LYS A 99 -12.45 53.67 -49.64
CA LYS A 99 -13.72 53.14 -49.11
C LYS A 99 -13.81 51.62 -49.26
N ALA A 100 -13.43 51.10 -50.42
CA ALA A 100 -13.43 49.66 -50.69
C ALA A 100 -12.48 48.92 -49.73
N LEU A 101 -11.28 49.47 -49.50
CA LEU A 101 -10.30 48.94 -48.55
C LEU A 101 -10.80 49.00 -47.10
N ASP A 102 -11.42 50.11 -46.69
CA ASP A 102 -12.03 50.26 -45.36
C ASP A 102 -13.16 49.24 -45.14
N GLY A 103 -13.94 48.92 -46.18
CA GLY A 103 -14.94 47.85 -46.16
C GLY A 103 -14.34 46.45 -45.99
N ALA A 104 -13.24 46.16 -46.70
CA ALA A 104 -12.55 44.86 -46.62
C ALA A 104 -11.78 44.64 -45.32
N ARG A 105 -11.43 45.72 -44.59
CA ARG A 105 -10.61 45.66 -43.37
C ARG A 105 -11.17 44.72 -42.30
N ARG A 106 -12.48 44.78 -42.02
CA ARG A 106 -13.09 43.96 -40.95
C ARG A 106 -13.06 42.46 -41.29
N PRO A 107 -13.47 42.01 -42.49
CA PRO A 107 -13.30 40.63 -42.93
C PRO A 107 -11.85 40.12 -42.85
N LEU A 108 -10.87 40.90 -43.36
CA LEU A 108 -9.46 40.52 -43.35
C LEU A 108 -8.90 40.36 -41.93
N VAL A 109 -9.21 41.31 -41.03
CA VAL A 109 -8.78 41.24 -39.62
C VAL A 109 -9.41 40.03 -38.93
N ARG A 110 -10.69 39.75 -39.17
CA ARG A 110 -11.37 38.58 -38.59
C ARG A 110 -10.73 37.29 -39.08
N MET A 111 -10.47 37.17 -40.38
CA MET A 111 -9.78 36.01 -40.96
C MET A 111 -8.43 35.76 -40.29
N LYS A 112 -7.59 36.79 -40.16
CA LYS A 112 -6.27 36.68 -39.52
C LYS A 112 -6.37 36.30 -38.04
N GLN A 113 -7.37 36.83 -37.32
CA GLN A 113 -7.62 36.48 -35.92
C GLN A 113 -8.04 35.03 -35.76
N GLU A 114 -8.97 34.53 -36.59
CA GLU A 114 -9.39 33.13 -36.50
C GLU A 114 -8.26 32.16 -36.93
N ARG A 115 -7.46 32.51 -37.94
CA ARG A 115 -6.23 31.77 -38.33
C ARG A 115 -5.24 31.66 -37.16
N GLY A 116 -4.89 32.77 -36.51
CA GLY A 116 -3.98 32.74 -35.37
C GLY A 116 -4.54 31.99 -34.15
N ARG A 117 -5.86 32.08 -33.92
CA ARG A 117 -6.52 31.31 -32.84
C ARG A 117 -6.47 29.81 -33.10
N ILE A 118 -6.72 29.36 -34.33
CA ILE A 118 -6.71 27.94 -34.63
C ILE A 118 -5.29 27.36 -34.57
N GLU A 119 -4.27 28.09 -35.02
CA GLU A 119 -2.87 27.71 -34.83
C GLU A 119 -2.54 27.51 -33.35
N THR A 120 -2.89 28.50 -32.51
CA THR A 120 -2.70 28.41 -31.05
C THR A 120 -3.48 27.23 -30.44
N THR A 121 -4.69 26.96 -30.93
CA THR A 121 -5.53 25.85 -30.44
C THR A 121 -4.91 24.50 -30.78
N VAL A 122 -4.42 24.33 -32.01
CA VAL A 122 -3.72 23.13 -32.46
C VAL A 122 -2.43 22.95 -31.68
N GLU A 123 -1.62 24.00 -31.50
CA GLU A 123 -0.37 23.94 -30.73
C GLU A 123 -0.62 23.42 -29.30
N ARG A 124 -1.59 24.01 -28.60
CA ARG A 124 -1.97 23.55 -27.24
C ARG A 124 -2.42 22.10 -27.20
N LEU A 125 -3.07 21.62 -28.27
CA LEU A 125 -3.49 20.22 -28.35
C LEU A 125 -2.30 19.29 -28.62
N LEU A 126 -1.33 19.73 -29.42
CA LEU A 126 -0.10 18.98 -29.70
C LEU A 126 0.81 18.90 -28.46
N GLU A 127 0.95 20.00 -27.72
CA GLU A 127 1.76 20.11 -26.49
C GLU A 127 1.13 19.42 -25.28
N ARG A 128 -0.16 19.08 -25.34
CA ARG A 128 -0.87 18.44 -24.24
C ARG A 128 -0.19 17.12 -23.85
N ARG A 129 -0.04 16.91 -22.53
CA ARG A 129 0.48 15.66 -21.95
C ARG A 129 -0.40 14.49 -22.40
N ALA A 130 0.23 13.36 -22.72
CA ALA A 130 -0.47 12.14 -23.08
C ALA A 130 -1.43 11.72 -21.98
N ASP A 131 -2.72 11.63 -22.35
CA ASP A 131 -3.79 11.07 -21.53
C ASP A 131 -4.65 10.17 -22.44
N GLU A 132 -5.50 9.33 -21.84
CA GLU A 132 -6.33 8.36 -22.57
C GLU A 132 -7.31 9.01 -23.56
N ARG A 133 -7.62 10.30 -23.39
CA ARG A 133 -8.59 11.02 -24.22
C ARG A 133 -7.93 11.79 -25.36
N LEU A 134 -6.63 12.07 -25.27
CA LEU A 134 -5.92 12.88 -26.25
C LEU A 134 -5.99 12.29 -27.68
N PRO A 135 -5.81 10.98 -27.92
CA PRO A 135 -5.95 10.42 -29.27
C PRO A 135 -7.33 10.66 -29.90
N ALA A 136 -8.39 10.53 -29.09
CA ALA A 136 -9.77 10.78 -29.48
C ALA A 136 -10.01 12.27 -29.79
N GLN A 137 -9.43 13.18 -29.00
CA GLN A 137 -9.49 14.61 -29.27
C GLN A 137 -8.77 14.98 -30.57
N LEU A 138 -7.56 14.44 -30.80
CA LEU A 138 -6.82 14.67 -32.04
C LEU A 138 -7.62 14.18 -33.26
N ALA A 139 -8.22 12.98 -33.18
CA ALA A 139 -9.04 12.42 -34.25
C ALA A 139 -10.28 13.29 -34.56
N LEU A 140 -11.04 13.70 -33.53
CA LEU A 140 -12.18 14.60 -33.72
C LEU A 140 -11.76 15.94 -34.33
N THR A 141 -10.60 16.48 -33.95
CA THR A 141 -10.05 17.71 -34.55
C THR A 141 -9.82 17.55 -36.05
N GLN A 142 -9.22 16.42 -36.45
CA GLN A 142 -8.91 16.12 -37.85
C GLN A 142 -10.18 15.99 -38.69
N ASP A 143 -11.20 15.30 -38.17
CA ASP A 143 -12.49 15.15 -38.83
C ASP A 143 -13.14 16.51 -39.10
N VAL A 144 -13.16 17.38 -38.09
CA VAL A 144 -13.72 18.73 -38.24
C VAL A 144 -12.93 19.56 -39.26
N PHE A 145 -11.60 19.46 -39.27
CA PHE A 145 -10.79 20.11 -40.31
C PHE A 145 -11.13 19.61 -41.72
N ARG A 146 -11.39 18.31 -41.87
CA ARG A 146 -11.83 17.70 -43.14
C ARG A 146 -13.27 18.05 -43.52
N GLY A 147 -14.03 18.67 -42.61
CA GLY A 147 -15.41 19.10 -42.85
C GLY A 147 -16.46 18.10 -42.41
N GLU A 148 -16.06 17.05 -41.70
CA GLU A 148 -17.00 16.14 -41.06
C GLU A 148 -17.71 16.87 -39.90
N PRO A 149 -19.00 16.58 -39.67
CA PRO A 149 -19.72 17.13 -38.53
C PRO A 149 -19.03 16.77 -37.20
N ALA A 150 -18.96 17.72 -36.28
CA ALA A 150 -18.45 17.44 -34.93
C ALA A 150 -19.36 16.45 -34.19
N ALA A 151 -18.95 15.19 -34.13
CA ALA A 151 -19.64 14.09 -33.46
C ALA A 151 -18.80 13.54 -32.29
N PRO A 152 -18.67 14.29 -31.17
CA PRO A 152 -17.81 13.93 -30.04
C PRO A 152 -18.18 12.57 -29.41
N GLU A 153 -19.42 12.15 -29.53
CA GLU A 153 -19.92 10.87 -29.02
C GLU A 153 -19.26 9.68 -29.71
N ARG A 154 -18.92 9.80 -31.01
CA ARG A 154 -18.16 8.76 -31.75
C ARG A 154 -16.79 8.48 -31.15
N TYR A 155 -16.29 9.43 -30.36
CA TYR A 155 -14.98 9.43 -29.73
C TYR A 155 -15.05 9.29 -28.20
N GLY A 156 -16.23 9.00 -27.65
CA GLY A 156 -16.43 8.87 -26.20
C GLY A 156 -16.30 10.19 -25.42
N LEU A 157 -16.37 11.34 -26.10
CA LEU A 157 -16.32 12.66 -25.47
C LEU A 157 -17.72 13.15 -25.13
N ARG A 158 -17.87 13.86 -24.02
CA ARG A 158 -19.16 14.42 -23.58
C ARG A 158 -19.37 15.81 -24.17
N GLY A 159 -20.23 15.92 -25.17
CA GLY A 159 -20.60 17.17 -25.83
C GLY A 159 -19.46 17.79 -26.64
N VAL A 160 -19.79 18.82 -27.42
CA VAL A 160 -18.82 19.50 -28.31
C VAL A 160 -17.91 20.42 -27.50
N PRO A 161 -16.60 20.13 -27.38
CA PRO A 161 -15.68 20.96 -26.63
C PRO A 161 -15.53 22.35 -27.25
N ASN A 162 -15.25 23.38 -26.44
CA ASN A 162 -15.08 24.76 -26.95
C ASN A 162 -13.99 24.88 -28.02
N TRP A 163 -12.92 24.10 -27.93
CA TRP A 163 -11.85 24.11 -28.92
C TRP A 163 -12.30 23.56 -30.29
N ILE A 164 -13.24 22.62 -30.34
CA ILE A 164 -13.85 22.17 -31.60
C ILE A 164 -14.64 23.29 -32.25
N ARG A 165 -15.41 24.05 -31.47
CA ARG A 165 -16.15 25.21 -31.99
C ARG A 165 -15.22 26.26 -32.61
N HIS A 166 -13.98 26.37 -32.11
CA HIS A 166 -12.96 27.22 -32.73
C HIS A 166 -12.47 26.65 -34.06
N VAL A 167 -12.28 25.33 -34.17
CA VAL A 167 -11.91 24.65 -35.42
C VAL A 167 -13.01 24.83 -36.47
N GLU A 168 -14.28 24.54 -36.12
CA GLU A 168 -15.43 24.70 -37.02
C GLU A 168 -15.55 26.13 -37.53
N ARG A 169 -15.37 27.11 -36.65
CA ARG A 169 -15.42 28.54 -37.01
C ARG A 169 -14.26 28.96 -37.89
N ALA A 170 -13.06 28.43 -37.65
CA ALA A 170 -11.86 28.84 -38.37
C ALA A 170 -11.73 28.19 -39.75
N ARG A 171 -12.31 27.00 -39.96
CA ARG A 171 -12.17 26.23 -41.21
C ARG A 171 -12.47 27.05 -42.49
N PRO A 172 -13.56 27.83 -42.59
CA PRO A 172 -13.85 28.63 -43.80
C PRO A 172 -12.85 29.77 -44.08
N TYR A 173 -11.92 30.04 -43.15
CA TYR A 173 -10.88 31.05 -43.27
C TYR A 173 -9.51 30.46 -43.67
N LEU A 174 -9.40 29.13 -43.78
CA LEU A 174 -8.18 28.41 -44.11
C LEU A 174 -8.16 28.00 -45.60
N THR A 175 -6.96 27.89 -46.16
CA THR A 175 -6.72 27.23 -47.45
C THR A 175 -6.70 25.71 -47.29
N GLY A 176 -6.89 24.97 -48.40
CA GLY A 176 -6.71 23.52 -48.42
C GLY A 176 -5.32 23.11 -47.92
N ALA A 177 -4.27 23.79 -48.37
CA ALA A 177 -2.89 23.53 -47.95
C ALA A 177 -2.66 23.74 -46.43
N GLU A 178 -3.28 24.77 -45.84
CA GLU A 178 -3.21 25.00 -44.38
C GLU A 178 -3.97 23.91 -43.61
N VAL A 179 -5.15 23.52 -44.08
CA VAL A 179 -5.92 22.42 -43.49
C VAL A 179 -5.10 21.13 -43.52
N ASP A 180 -4.52 20.78 -44.67
CA ASP A 180 -3.69 19.59 -44.84
C ASP A 180 -2.47 19.62 -43.91
N ALA A 181 -1.79 20.77 -43.81
CA ALA A 181 -0.65 20.93 -42.91
C ALA A 181 -1.03 20.75 -41.42
N LEU A 182 -2.17 21.31 -40.98
CA LEU A 182 -2.65 21.15 -39.61
C LEU A 182 -3.06 19.70 -39.32
N VAL A 183 -3.76 19.06 -40.26
CA VAL A 183 -4.13 17.65 -40.18
C VAL A 183 -2.89 16.75 -40.09
N ALA A 184 -1.88 16.95 -40.93
CA ALA A 184 -0.64 16.18 -40.91
C ALA A 184 0.11 16.29 -39.58
N ARG A 185 0.13 17.48 -38.94
CA ARG A 185 0.71 17.67 -37.60
C ARG A 185 -0.04 16.88 -36.54
N LEU A 186 -1.38 16.92 -36.57
CA LEU A 186 -2.24 16.15 -35.66
C LEU A 186 -2.05 14.64 -35.86
N GLU A 187 -1.92 14.18 -37.11
CA GLU A 187 -1.67 12.77 -37.44
C GLU A 187 -0.33 12.29 -36.93
N THR A 188 0.72 13.10 -37.14
CA THR A 188 2.06 12.82 -36.62
C THR A 188 2.05 12.67 -35.10
N ARG A 189 1.37 13.58 -34.39
CA ARG A 189 1.22 13.49 -32.94
C ARG A 189 0.45 12.25 -32.51
N ARG A 190 -0.65 11.91 -33.19
CA ARG A 190 -1.44 10.71 -32.90
C ARG A 190 -0.63 9.42 -33.11
N ALA A 191 0.16 9.35 -34.19
CA ALA A 191 1.07 8.23 -34.45
C ALA A 191 2.14 8.11 -33.36
N ALA A 192 2.73 9.24 -32.93
CA ALA A 192 3.69 9.25 -31.82
C ALA A 192 3.08 8.75 -30.50
N LEU A 193 1.84 9.16 -30.19
CA LEU A 193 1.12 8.67 -29.00
C LEU A 193 0.82 7.17 -29.09
N ALA A 194 0.45 6.66 -30.26
CA ALA A 194 0.22 5.23 -30.47
C ALA A 194 1.52 4.42 -30.30
N ALA A 195 2.64 4.91 -30.84
CA ALA A 195 3.96 4.28 -30.67
C ALA A 195 4.41 4.26 -29.20
N GLU A 196 4.21 5.37 -28.49
CA GLU A 196 4.50 5.46 -27.05
C GLU A 196 3.65 4.48 -26.24
N ALA A 197 2.34 4.41 -26.51
CA ALA A 197 1.45 3.47 -25.85
C ALA A 197 1.84 2.01 -26.11
N ALA A 198 2.23 1.68 -27.35
CA ALA A 198 2.74 0.35 -27.70
C ALA A 198 4.04 0.01 -26.97
N ARG A 199 4.97 0.97 -26.84
CA ARG A 199 6.21 0.78 -26.06
C ARG A 199 5.91 0.50 -24.59
N VAL A 200 5.07 1.31 -23.95
CA VAL A 200 4.68 1.12 -22.54
C VAL A 200 3.96 -0.22 -22.34
N ALA A 201 3.12 -0.63 -23.29
CA ALA A 201 2.47 -1.95 -23.24
C ALA A 201 3.50 -3.09 -23.30
N ALA A 202 4.48 -3.01 -24.21
CA ALA A 202 5.55 -4.00 -24.34
C ALA A 202 6.44 -4.07 -23.09
N GLU A 203 6.80 -2.92 -22.50
CA GLU A 203 7.56 -2.87 -21.24
C GLU A 203 6.79 -3.52 -20.08
N ARG A 204 5.48 -3.27 -19.98
CA ARG A 204 4.61 -3.91 -18.97
C ARG A 204 4.51 -5.42 -19.16
N GLU A 205 4.37 -5.87 -20.40
CA GLU A 205 4.34 -7.30 -20.72
C GLU A 205 5.67 -7.97 -20.37
N ALA A 206 6.80 -7.34 -20.71
CA ALA A 206 8.13 -7.81 -20.32
C ALA A 206 8.31 -7.86 -18.78
N THR A 207 7.82 -6.85 -18.06
CA THR A 207 7.83 -6.84 -16.58
C THR A 207 6.99 -7.97 -16.00
N LEU A 208 5.79 -8.22 -16.52
CA LEU A 208 4.96 -9.34 -16.09
C LEU A 208 5.61 -10.69 -16.38
N ALA A 209 6.21 -10.86 -17.57
CA ALA A 209 6.92 -12.08 -17.94
C ALA A 209 8.12 -12.35 -17.03
N ALA A 210 8.91 -11.32 -16.70
CA ALA A 210 10.02 -11.42 -15.76
C ALA A 210 9.55 -11.81 -14.35
N LEU A 211 8.48 -11.19 -13.84
CA LEU A 211 7.91 -11.54 -12.53
C LEU A 211 7.41 -13.00 -12.49
N ARG A 212 6.81 -13.48 -13.58
CA ARG A 212 6.39 -14.89 -13.71
C ARG A 212 7.57 -15.86 -13.77
N ALA A 213 8.65 -15.50 -14.45
CA ALA A 213 9.88 -16.30 -14.44
C ALA A 213 10.49 -16.36 -13.03
N GLU A 214 10.53 -15.24 -12.30
CA GLU A 214 10.97 -15.22 -10.90
C GLU A 214 10.08 -16.08 -10.00
N LEU A 215 8.75 -16.04 -10.18
CA LEU A 215 7.80 -16.88 -9.45
C LEU A 215 8.01 -18.38 -9.72
N ALA A 216 8.27 -18.75 -10.97
CA ALA A 216 8.53 -20.13 -11.36
C ALA A 216 9.85 -20.66 -10.78
N ALA A 217 10.85 -19.79 -10.59
CA ALA A 217 12.14 -20.13 -10.02
C ALA A 217 12.16 -20.25 -8.48
N VAL A 218 11.04 -19.96 -7.80
CA VAL A 218 10.96 -20.04 -6.33
C VAL A 218 11.15 -21.49 -5.85
N PRO A 219 12.10 -21.76 -4.94
CA PRO A 219 12.34 -23.09 -4.38
C PRO A 219 11.19 -23.55 -3.48
N GLU A 220 11.01 -24.87 -3.35
CA GLU A 220 9.95 -25.49 -2.54
C GLU A 220 10.39 -25.75 -1.10
N ASP A 221 10.96 -24.73 -0.46
CA ASP A 221 11.45 -24.76 0.91
C ASP A 221 11.10 -23.48 1.69
N GLU A 222 11.59 -23.34 2.92
CA GLU A 222 11.35 -22.16 3.77
C GLU A 222 11.92 -20.86 3.19
N SER A 223 13.01 -20.94 2.40
CA SER A 223 13.55 -19.78 1.70
C SER A 223 12.60 -19.31 0.59
N GLY A 224 11.91 -20.26 -0.06
CA GLY A 224 10.87 -19.99 -1.05
C GLY A 224 9.72 -19.16 -0.50
N LEU A 225 9.28 -19.41 0.75
CA LEU A 225 8.21 -18.63 1.38
C LEU A 225 8.58 -17.15 1.54
N ARG A 226 9.82 -16.86 1.97
CA ARG A 226 10.33 -15.48 2.06
C ARG A 226 10.35 -14.81 0.69
N ARG A 227 10.82 -15.53 -0.35
CA ARG A 227 10.86 -15.00 -1.71
C ARG A 227 9.47 -14.70 -2.28
N LEU A 228 8.46 -15.51 -1.94
CA LEU A 228 7.07 -15.25 -2.35
C LEU A 228 6.51 -13.99 -1.69
N ASP A 229 6.84 -13.74 -0.43
CA ASP A 229 6.42 -12.53 0.28
C ASP A 229 7.07 -11.27 -0.33
N GLU A 230 8.34 -11.35 -0.74
CA GLU A 230 9.03 -10.30 -1.50
C GLU A 230 8.35 -10.05 -2.86
N LEU A 231 8.08 -11.11 -3.64
CA LEU A 231 7.40 -11.00 -4.93
C LEU A 231 6.00 -10.40 -4.80
N GLN A 232 5.26 -10.76 -3.75
CA GLN A 232 3.93 -10.22 -3.47
C GLN A 232 3.96 -8.70 -3.20
N ARG A 233 5.05 -8.20 -2.62
CA ARG A 233 5.25 -6.77 -2.26
C ARG A 233 6.11 -6.01 -3.27
N SER A 234 6.43 -6.62 -4.42
CA SER A 234 7.31 -6.02 -5.41
C SER A 234 6.74 -4.69 -5.94
N PRO A 235 7.51 -3.58 -5.92
CA PRO A 235 7.05 -2.29 -6.45
C PRO A 235 6.76 -2.33 -7.96
N ARG A 236 7.35 -3.29 -8.69
CA ARG A 236 7.10 -3.54 -10.12
C ARG A 236 5.63 -3.88 -10.40
N LEU A 237 4.88 -4.36 -9.41
CA LEU A 237 3.43 -4.59 -9.53
C LEU A 237 2.63 -3.30 -9.69
N ASN A 238 3.17 -2.14 -9.29
CA ASN A 238 2.53 -0.84 -9.46
C ASN A 238 2.66 -0.31 -10.89
N GLU A 239 3.58 -0.86 -11.69
CA GLU A 239 3.78 -0.50 -13.10
C GLU A 239 2.79 -1.24 -14.03
N LEU A 240 2.22 -2.34 -13.54
CA LEU A 240 1.29 -3.19 -14.27
C LEU A 240 -0.15 -2.67 -14.23
N PRO A 241 -0.99 -3.01 -15.24
CA PRO A 241 -2.43 -2.85 -15.13
C PRO A 241 -2.98 -3.55 -13.89
N ALA A 242 -3.97 -2.94 -13.22
CA ALA A 242 -4.51 -3.44 -11.95
C ALA A 242 -5.00 -4.89 -12.03
N GLU A 243 -5.61 -5.29 -13.15
CA GLU A 243 -6.03 -6.66 -13.42
C GLU A 243 -4.86 -7.64 -13.50
N ALA A 244 -3.82 -7.30 -14.26
CA ALA A 244 -2.61 -8.12 -14.38
C ALA A 244 -1.89 -8.28 -13.03
N GLY A 245 -1.78 -7.19 -12.26
CA GLY A 245 -1.20 -7.24 -10.91
C GLY A 245 -2.02 -8.08 -9.93
N ARG A 246 -3.36 -8.05 -10.01
CA ARG A 246 -4.25 -8.94 -9.23
C ARG A 246 -4.08 -10.41 -9.63
N ALA A 247 -4.06 -10.68 -10.94
CA ALA A 247 -3.87 -12.04 -11.46
C ALA A 247 -2.54 -12.63 -10.98
N PHE A 248 -1.44 -11.87 -11.10
CA PHE A 248 -0.13 -12.30 -10.63
C PHE A 248 -0.10 -12.57 -9.11
N ARG A 249 -0.73 -11.73 -8.28
CA ARG A 249 -0.86 -12.00 -6.84
C ARG A 249 -1.63 -13.30 -6.56
N GLY A 250 -2.63 -13.64 -7.38
CA GLY A 250 -3.31 -14.93 -7.33
C GLY A 250 -2.37 -16.11 -7.62
N GLU A 251 -1.53 -15.99 -8.65
CA GLU A 251 -0.49 -16.98 -8.99
C GLU A 251 0.50 -17.17 -7.82
N VAL A 252 0.95 -16.07 -7.18
CA VAL A 252 1.82 -16.12 -5.99
C VAL A 252 1.17 -16.88 -4.83
N GLN A 253 -0.11 -16.62 -4.52
CA GLN A 253 -0.81 -17.34 -3.45
C GLN A 253 -1.00 -18.83 -3.76
N GLN A 254 -1.20 -19.18 -5.03
CA GLN A 254 -1.21 -20.59 -5.45
C GLN A 254 0.16 -21.25 -5.21
N ARG A 255 1.25 -20.62 -5.65
CA ARG A 255 2.61 -21.14 -5.42
C ARG A 255 2.94 -21.27 -3.93
N ARG A 256 2.52 -20.29 -3.10
CA ARG A 256 2.70 -20.31 -1.64
C ARG A 256 2.09 -21.55 -0.99
N ARG A 257 0.88 -21.94 -1.40
CA ARG A 257 0.23 -23.17 -0.91
C ARG A 257 1.04 -24.42 -1.26
N THR A 258 1.57 -24.49 -2.48
CA THR A 258 2.44 -25.60 -2.91
C THR A 258 3.72 -25.68 -2.07
N VAL A 259 4.41 -24.55 -1.87
CA VAL A 259 5.64 -24.49 -1.07
C VAL A 259 5.38 -24.86 0.39
N LEU A 260 4.29 -24.36 1.00
CA LEU A 260 3.91 -24.72 2.37
C LEU A 260 3.70 -26.22 2.53
N ALA A 261 2.97 -26.86 1.61
CA ALA A 261 2.75 -28.31 1.63
C ALA A 261 4.08 -29.10 1.52
N ALA A 262 5.02 -28.63 0.69
CA ALA A 262 6.34 -29.25 0.57
C ALA A 262 7.16 -29.12 1.86
N VAL A 263 7.17 -27.94 2.49
CA VAL A 263 7.84 -27.67 3.77
C VAL A 263 7.27 -28.55 4.89
N GLU A 264 5.95 -28.65 4.99
CA GLU A 264 5.28 -29.49 5.98
C GLU A 264 5.62 -30.97 5.77
N ALA A 265 5.61 -31.46 4.52
CA ALA A 265 5.97 -32.83 4.20
C ALA A 265 7.42 -33.15 4.59
N GLU A 266 8.36 -32.23 4.34
CA GLU A 266 9.76 -32.38 4.75
C GLU A 266 9.92 -32.37 6.28
N ARG A 267 9.23 -31.48 6.99
CA ARG A 267 9.20 -31.45 8.46
C ARG A 267 8.68 -32.77 9.04
N GLN A 268 7.59 -33.31 8.48
CA GLN A 268 7.04 -34.60 8.89
C GLN A 268 8.04 -35.75 8.66
N ARG A 269 8.75 -35.75 7.53
CA ARG A 269 9.81 -36.75 7.26
C ARG A 269 10.95 -36.67 8.25
N ARG A 270 11.43 -35.47 8.58
CA ARG A 270 12.48 -35.26 9.58
C ARG A 270 12.05 -35.74 10.96
N TYR A 271 10.86 -35.36 11.39
CA TYR A 271 10.29 -35.80 12.67
C TYR A 271 10.13 -37.33 12.73
N ALA A 272 9.64 -37.95 11.66
CA ALA A 272 9.54 -39.41 11.58
C ALA A 272 10.91 -40.10 11.65
N ALA A 273 11.92 -39.55 10.97
CA ALA A 273 13.29 -40.05 11.02
C ALA A 273 13.92 -39.91 12.41
N GLU A 274 13.72 -38.78 13.09
CA GLU A 274 14.18 -38.56 14.47
C GLU A 274 13.49 -39.51 15.45
N ARG A 275 12.17 -39.70 15.32
CA ARG A 275 11.42 -40.68 16.12
C ARG A 275 11.91 -42.11 15.90
N ALA A 276 12.22 -42.48 14.66
CA ALA A 276 12.78 -43.79 14.34
C ALA A 276 14.16 -43.98 15.01
N ARG A 277 15.05 -42.99 14.90
CA ARG A 277 16.35 -42.99 15.60
C ARG A 277 16.21 -43.11 17.12
N ALA A 278 15.30 -42.35 17.72
CA ALA A 278 15.03 -42.43 19.16
C ALA A 278 14.42 -43.77 19.59
N ALA A 279 13.62 -44.41 18.73
CA ALA A 279 13.10 -45.76 18.98
C ALA A 279 14.20 -46.82 18.89
N GLU A 280 15.08 -46.73 17.88
CA GLU A 280 16.25 -47.62 17.73
C GLU A 280 17.21 -47.49 18.91
N GLU A 281 17.49 -46.27 19.37
CA GLU A 281 18.34 -46.03 20.53
C GLU A 281 17.74 -46.61 21.82
N ARG A 282 16.43 -46.42 22.05
CA ARG A 282 15.72 -47.06 23.17
C ARG A 282 15.80 -48.58 23.09
N ALA A 283 15.55 -49.17 21.93
CA ALA A 283 15.66 -50.61 21.73
C ALA A 283 17.09 -51.12 21.96
N ALA A 284 18.12 -50.35 21.56
CA ALA A 284 19.52 -50.67 21.84
C ALA A 284 19.84 -50.62 23.34
N ARG A 285 19.37 -49.59 24.06
CA ARG A 285 19.51 -49.48 25.52
C ARG A 285 18.82 -50.63 26.25
N GLU A 286 17.63 -51.02 25.81
CA GLU A 286 16.91 -52.18 26.36
C GLU A 286 17.67 -53.49 26.13
N ARG A 287 18.20 -53.72 24.92
CA ARG A 287 19.04 -54.89 24.64
C ARG A 287 20.28 -54.93 25.53
N ALA A 288 20.97 -53.80 25.69
CA ALA A 288 22.13 -53.69 26.58
C ALA A 288 21.75 -53.93 28.05
N ALA A 289 20.61 -53.40 28.52
CA ALA A 289 20.12 -53.64 29.87
C ALA A 289 19.77 -55.12 30.12
N ARG A 290 19.16 -55.80 29.14
CA ARG A 290 18.89 -57.24 29.22
C ARG A 290 20.18 -58.05 29.30
N GLN A 291 21.17 -57.76 28.45
CA GLN A 291 22.48 -58.41 28.50
C GLN A 291 23.18 -58.17 29.84
N ALA A 292 23.12 -56.95 30.38
CA ALA A 292 23.68 -56.65 31.69
C ALA A 292 22.96 -57.39 32.83
N ALA A 293 21.63 -57.51 32.77
CA ALA A 293 20.84 -58.28 33.73
C ALA A 293 21.16 -59.77 33.67
N GLU A 294 21.27 -60.34 32.46
CA GLU A 294 21.69 -61.73 32.25
C GLU A 294 23.10 -61.99 32.80
N ALA A 295 24.04 -61.06 32.57
CA ALA A 295 25.38 -61.13 33.12
C ALA A 295 25.38 -61.08 34.67
N ARG A 296 24.60 -60.17 35.27
CA ARG A 296 24.43 -60.11 36.74
C ARG A 296 23.81 -61.40 37.29
N ALA A 297 22.77 -61.92 36.66
CA ALA A 297 22.15 -63.18 37.06
C ALA A 297 23.11 -64.38 36.92
N ALA A 298 24.00 -64.38 35.92
CA ALA A 298 25.06 -65.38 35.81
C ALA A 298 26.08 -65.25 36.96
N GLN A 299 26.52 -64.02 37.28
CA GLN A 299 27.40 -63.75 38.43
C GLN A 299 26.76 -64.14 39.76
N GLU A 300 25.49 -63.81 39.98
CA GLU A 300 24.76 -64.20 41.18
C GLU A 300 24.59 -65.71 41.29
N ARG A 301 24.33 -66.43 40.20
CA ARG A 301 24.30 -67.89 40.21
C ARG A 301 25.66 -68.48 40.58
N ALA A 302 26.75 -67.92 40.05
CA ALA A 302 28.10 -68.33 40.42
C ALA A 302 28.40 -68.02 41.91
N ALA A 303 28.04 -66.83 42.39
CA ALA A 303 28.21 -66.42 43.78
C ALA A 303 27.34 -67.24 44.73
N ARG A 304 26.10 -67.58 44.36
CA ARG A 304 25.24 -68.49 45.12
C ARG A 304 25.83 -69.90 45.15
N ALA A 305 26.33 -70.42 44.04
CA ALA A 305 27.00 -71.71 44.04
C ALA A 305 28.25 -71.71 44.96
N GLN A 306 29.00 -70.60 45.00
CA GLN A 306 30.12 -70.43 45.95
C GLN A 306 29.64 -70.29 47.41
N ALA A 307 28.60 -69.49 47.66
CA ALA A 307 28.01 -69.29 48.98
C ALA A 307 27.30 -70.55 49.48
N GLU A 308 26.76 -71.38 48.60
CA GLU A 308 26.17 -72.68 48.91
C GLU A 308 27.25 -73.71 49.21
N ARG A 309 28.40 -73.68 48.50
CA ARG A 309 29.60 -74.41 48.94
C ARG A 309 30.09 -73.93 50.31
N ALA A 310 30.12 -72.61 50.55
CA ALA A 310 30.50 -72.03 51.84
C ALA A 310 29.46 -72.32 52.95
N ARG A 311 28.16 -72.39 52.61
CA ARG A 311 27.09 -72.80 53.52
C ARG A 311 27.05 -74.29 53.74
N GLN A 312 27.44 -75.14 52.79
CA GLN A 312 27.67 -76.56 53.06
C GLN A 312 28.85 -76.74 54.02
N GLN A 313 29.83 -75.84 53.99
CA GLN A 313 30.89 -75.76 55.01
C GLN A 313 30.37 -75.19 56.35
N GLN A 314 29.47 -74.21 56.34
CA GLN A 314 28.92 -73.58 57.56
C GLN A 314 27.66 -74.26 58.13
N ALA A 315 26.98 -75.14 57.41
CA ALA A 315 25.80 -75.91 57.86
C ALA A 315 26.19 -77.07 58.80
N GLN A 316 27.39 -77.00 59.38
CA GLN A 316 27.71 -77.53 60.71
C GLN A 316 27.25 -76.60 61.85
N ALA A 317 26.61 -75.47 61.59
CA ALA A 317 26.07 -74.59 62.64
C ALA A 317 24.74 -73.91 62.23
N GLY A 318 23.85 -73.80 63.22
CA GLY A 318 22.42 -73.51 63.12
C GLY A 318 21.95 -72.20 62.45
N ARG A 319 20.65 -72.22 62.08
CA ARG A 319 19.72 -71.14 61.64
C ARG A 319 18.96 -70.57 62.88
N PRO A 320 18.04 -69.56 62.81
CA PRO A 320 17.47 -68.77 61.69
C PRO A 320 17.18 -67.26 62.00
N GLY A 321 16.52 -66.53 61.07
CA GLY A 321 15.62 -65.40 61.40
C GLY A 321 15.53 -64.24 60.39
N ARG A 322 14.33 -63.94 59.87
CA ARG A 322 13.95 -62.80 58.98
C ARG A 322 12.66 -62.15 59.52
N PRO A 323 12.47 -60.83 59.41
CA PRO A 323 11.26 -60.25 58.78
C PRO A 323 11.63 -59.03 57.89
N ALA A 324 10.97 -58.68 56.77
CA ALA A 324 9.56 -58.32 56.47
C ALA A 324 9.18 -56.91 56.99
N GLY A 325 8.84 -56.00 56.06
CA GLY A 325 8.37 -54.64 56.34
C GLY A 325 8.32 -53.76 55.09
N GLU A 326 7.15 -53.69 54.49
CA GLU A 326 6.73 -52.97 53.28
C GLU A 326 5.82 -51.80 53.71
N GLN A 327 6.00 -50.60 53.14
CA GLN A 327 4.96 -49.55 53.10
C GLN A 327 5.34 -48.45 52.11
N ALA A 328 4.48 -48.24 51.11
CA ALA A 328 4.50 -47.12 50.18
C ALA A 328 3.55 -46.01 50.66
N PRO A 329 3.84 -44.72 50.44
CA PRO A 329 2.95 -43.63 50.80
C PRO A 329 1.87 -43.37 49.75
N ALA A 330 0.74 -42.88 50.26
CA ALA A 330 -0.48 -42.52 49.58
C ALA A 330 -0.36 -41.28 48.67
N ALA A 331 -1.25 -41.21 47.68
CA ALA A 331 -1.48 -40.07 46.80
C ALA A 331 -2.07 -38.85 47.57
N PRO A 332 -1.79 -37.61 47.15
CA PRO A 332 -2.28 -36.41 47.82
C PRO A 332 -3.75 -36.11 47.52
N ALA A 333 -4.39 -35.49 48.51
CA ALA A 333 -5.76 -35.00 48.53
C ALA A 333 -5.97 -33.79 47.59
N ASP A 334 -7.23 -33.61 47.18
CA ASP A 334 -7.73 -32.48 46.39
C ASP A 334 -7.35 -31.12 47.03
N GLY A 335 -6.27 -30.52 46.53
CA GLY A 335 -5.95 -29.12 46.80
C GLY A 335 -6.96 -28.24 46.08
N GLY A 336 -7.86 -27.59 46.82
CA GLY A 336 -8.80 -26.63 46.25
C GLY A 336 -8.09 -25.45 45.56
N ILE A 337 -8.84 -24.66 44.79
CA ILE A 337 -8.33 -23.53 43.99
C ILE A 337 -7.45 -22.56 44.81
N ALA A 338 -7.70 -22.40 46.12
CA ALA A 338 -6.86 -21.59 47.01
C ALA A 338 -5.43 -22.12 47.18
N ALA A 339 -5.25 -23.44 47.30
CA ALA A 339 -3.93 -24.07 47.40
C ALA A 339 -3.18 -23.97 46.05
N HIS A 340 -3.92 -24.10 44.94
CA HIS A 340 -3.37 -23.93 43.60
C HIS A 340 -2.89 -22.49 43.34
N LEU A 341 -3.70 -21.48 43.71
CA LEU A 341 -3.29 -20.08 43.63
C LEU A 341 -2.05 -19.81 44.49
N ALA A 342 -1.91 -20.48 45.63
CA ALA A 342 -0.73 -20.38 46.48
C ALA A 342 0.53 -21.03 45.88
N GLU A 343 0.38 -22.05 45.04
CA GLU A 343 1.47 -22.65 44.29
C GLU A 343 1.94 -21.73 43.15
N VAL A 344 1.01 -21.11 42.44
CA VAL A 344 1.30 -20.21 41.32
C VAL A 344 1.85 -18.85 41.78
N LEU A 345 1.40 -18.37 42.96
CA LEU A 345 1.80 -17.11 43.56
C LEU A 345 2.74 -17.30 44.77
N ALA A 346 3.97 -16.81 44.67
CA ALA A 346 4.90 -16.79 45.78
C ALA A 346 4.88 -15.44 46.51
N GLY A 347 4.91 -15.46 47.86
CA GLY A 347 4.96 -14.27 48.72
C GLY A 347 3.73 -14.06 49.61
N ASP A 348 3.86 -13.18 50.62
CA ASP A 348 2.86 -12.95 51.67
C ASP A 348 1.95 -11.72 51.41
N GLY A 349 2.29 -10.92 50.39
CA GLY A 349 1.53 -9.71 50.03
C GLY A 349 1.90 -9.17 48.66
N PRO A 350 1.11 -8.23 48.09
CA PRO A 350 1.29 -7.77 46.71
C PRO A 350 2.68 -7.22 46.38
N GLY A 351 3.35 -6.55 47.33
CA GLY A 351 4.71 -5.98 47.16
C GLY A 351 5.87 -6.98 47.23
N THR A 352 5.57 -8.26 47.46
CA THR A 352 6.56 -9.37 47.49
C THR A 352 6.19 -10.47 46.50
N LEU A 353 5.21 -10.21 45.65
CA LEU A 353 4.51 -11.22 44.88
C LEU A 353 5.23 -11.48 43.56
N THR A 354 5.39 -12.77 43.24
CA THR A 354 5.94 -13.22 41.95
C THR A 354 5.16 -14.39 41.40
N LEU A 355 5.11 -14.53 40.08
CA LEU A 355 4.55 -15.71 39.43
C LEU A 355 5.64 -16.78 39.36
N VAL A 356 5.54 -17.81 40.20
CA VAL A 356 6.50 -18.92 40.30
C VAL A 356 7.98 -18.48 40.16
N GLY A 357 8.37 -17.45 40.92
CA GLY A 357 9.73 -16.91 40.93
C GLY A 357 10.08 -15.93 39.80
N LEU A 358 9.09 -15.45 39.04
CA LEU A 358 9.24 -14.42 38.00
C LEU A 358 8.87 -13.05 38.54
N THR A 359 9.76 -12.06 38.40
CA THR A 359 9.49 -10.65 38.73
C THR A 359 9.26 -9.81 37.48
N PRO A 360 8.34 -8.83 37.53
CA PRO A 360 8.42 -7.65 36.66
C PRO A 360 9.70 -6.89 37.00
N ASP A 361 10.45 -6.47 35.99
CA ASP A 361 11.79 -5.83 35.97
C ASP A 361 12.93 -6.72 35.47
N THR A 362 12.77 -8.04 35.55
CA THR A 362 13.80 -8.99 35.14
C THR A 362 14.04 -8.89 33.64
N ALA A 363 15.32 -9.04 33.23
CA ALA A 363 15.69 -9.09 31.83
C ALA A 363 14.91 -10.20 31.12
N GLN A 364 14.40 -9.90 29.92
CA GLN A 364 13.53 -10.85 29.21
C GLN A 364 14.18 -12.23 29.08
N GLY A 365 15.46 -12.29 28.71
CA GLY A 365 16.19 -13.55 28.54
C GLY A 365 16.20 -14.45 29.79
N GLU A 366 16.27 -13.86 30.99
CA GLU A 366 16.31 -14.59 32.25
C GLU A 366 14.92 -15.17 32.58
N VAL A 367 13.85 -14.40 32.36
CA VAL A 367 12.47 -14.89 32.50
C VAL A 367 12.20 -16.04 31.54
N LEU A 368 12.68 -15.93 30.30
CA LEU A 368 12.55 -16.99 29.28
C LEU A 368 13.29 -18.27 29.69
N GLU A 369 14.51 -18.13 30.19
CA GLU A 369 15.30 -19.26 30.66
C GLU A 369 14.63 -19.95 31.85
N HIS A 370 14.09 -19.18 32.80
CA HIS A 370 13.37 -19.69 33.96
C HIS A 370 12.09 -20.44 33.56
N LEU A 371 11.26 -19.85 32.69
CA LEU A 371 10.06 -20.50 32.15
C LEU A 371 10.40 -21.85 31.51
N ARG A 372 11.43 -21.87 30.64
CA ARG A 372 11.82 -23.07 29.90
C ARG A 372 12.45 -24.14 30.79
N GLN A 373 13.48 -23.78 31.56
CA GLN A 373 14.31 -24.75 32.28
C GLN A 373 13.72 -25.18 33.61
N ARG A 374 13.11 -24.25 34.36
CA ARG A 374 12.60 -24.54 35.70
C ARG A 374 11.13 -24.92 35.72
N LEU A 375 10.33 -24.29 34.87
CA LEU A 375 8.87 -24.47 34.90
C LEU A 375 8.35 -25.40 33.80
N GLY A 376 9.18 -25.74 32.81
CA GLY A 376 8.84 -26.64 31.71
C GLY A 376 7.84 -26.04 30.71
N TYR A 377 7.82 -24.71 30.61
CA TYR A 377 6.97 -23.97 29.70
C TYR A 377 7.62 -23.90 28.30
N GLU A 378 6.86 -24.26 27.27
CA GLU A 378 7.33 -24.22 25.87
C GLU A 378 6.80 -22.99 25.15
N GLU A 379 7.64 -22.38 24.31
CA GLU A 379 7.24 -21.21 23.51
C GLU A 379 6.17 -21.61 22.48
N MET A 380 5.04 -20.90 22.50
CA MET A 380 3.94 -21.10 21.58
C MET A 380 3.96 -20.02 20.51
N MET A 381 3.87 -20.44 19.24
CA MET A 381 3.57 -19.52 18.15
C MET A 381 2.07 -19.20 18.14
N SER A 382 1.71 -18.01 18.62
CA SER A 382 0.35 -17.46 18.49
C SER A 382 0.33 -16.29 17.52
N PRO A 383 -0.66 -16.20 16.61
CA PRO A 383 -0.86 -15.01 15.79
C PRO A 383 -1.43 -13.83 16.60
N PHE A 384 -1.88 -14.04 17.84
CA PHE A 384 -2.56 -13.03 18.66
C PHE A 384 -1.72 -12.48 19.81
N PHE A 385 -0.63 -13.16 20.19
CA PHE A 385 0.22 -12.78 21.32
C PHE A 385 1.64 -12.59 20.84
N THR A 386 2.35 -11.61 21.40
CA THR A 386 3.72 -11.32 21.00
C THR A 386 4.65 -12.47 21.37
N ARG A 387 4.44 -13.10 22.54
CA ARG A 387 4.99 -14.39 22.95
C ARG A 387 4.15 -14.98 24.09
N ALA A 388 3.79 -16.26 24.01
CA ALA A 388 3.11 -16.99 25.08
C ALA A 388 3.83 -18.33 25.31
N TRP A 389 3.83 -18.81 26.55
CA TRP A 389 4.36 -20.14 26.86
C TRP A 389 3.29 -21.00 27.51
N GLY A 390 3.21 -22.28 27.15
CA GLY A 390 2.16 -23.18 27.64
C GLY A 390 2.70 -24.34 28.49
N ARG A 391 1.90 -24.75 29.49
CA ARG A 391 2.03 -26.04 30.19
C ARG A 391 0.63 -26.54 30.56
N GLY A 392 0.15 -27.56 29.85
CA GLY A 392 -1.23 -28.06 30.03
C GLY A 392 -2.26 -27.00 29.66
N ASP A 393 -3.12 -26.65 30.61
CA ASP A 393 -4.23 -25.69 30.43
C ASP A 393 -3.87 -24.25 30.84
N ALA A 394 -2.59 -24.02 31.21
CA ALA A 394 -2.06 -22.74 31.65
C ALA A 394 -1.06 -22.16 30.65
N PHE A 395 -1.05 -20.82 30.54
CA PHE A 395 -0.05 -20.10 29.78
C PHE A 395 0.39 -18.80 30.45
N VAL A 396 1.59 -18.35 30.12
CA VAL A 396 2.18 -17.07 30.56
C VAL A 396 2.41 -16.18 29.35
N GLU A 397 2.01 -14.92 29.43
CA GLU A 397 2.32 -13.84 28.48
C GLU A 397 3.21 -12.80 29.16
N LEU A 398 4.20 -12.30 28.42
CA LEU A 398 5.17 -11.31 28.90
C LEU A 398 4.99 -10.00 28.13
N ARG A 399 4.77 -8.90 28.84
CA ARG A 399 4.78 -7.55 28.24
C ARG A 399 6.07 -6.84 28.61
N THR A 400 6.77 -6.32 27.62
CA THR A 400 8.14 -5.80 27.77
C THR A 400 8.22 -4.29 27.70
N MET A 401 9.23 -3.73 28.37
CA MET A 401 9.65 -2.32 28.32
C MET A 401 11.08 -2.23 27.76
N GLY A 402 11.24 -2.38 26.45
CA GLY A 402 12.57 -2.61 25.88
C GLY A 402 13.06 -4.01 26.25
N ASP A 403 14.20 -4.11 26.94
CA ASP A 403 14.84 -5.39 27.26
C ASP A 403 14.37 -6.03 28.59
N ALA A 404 13.59 -5.29 29.39
CA ALA A 404 13.03 -5.76 30.66
C ALA A 404 11.56 -6.18 30.50
N VAL A 405 11.11 -7.11 31.34
CA VAL A 405 9.68 -7.45 31.46
C VAL A 405 8.99 -6.43 32.37
N GLY A 406 7.93 -5.78 31.91
CA GLY A 406 7.16 -4.84 32.73
C GLY A 406 5.86 -5.41 33.32
N GLN A 407 5.26 -6.40 32.66
CA GLN A 407 4.11 -7.12 33.18
C GLN A 407 4.17 -8.61 32.84
N LEU A 408 3.73 -9.41 33.80
CA LEU A 408 3.58 -10.86 33.70
C LEU A 408 2.09 -11.20 33.76
N ASP A 409 1.59 -11.89 32.74
CA ASP A 409 0.20 -12.32 32.65
C ASP A 409 0.14 -13.85 32.69
N TYR A 410 -0.41 -14.43 33.75
CA TYR A 410 -0.70 -15.87 33.84
C TYR A 410 -2.17 -16.10 33.55
N THR A 411 -2.51 -17.07 32.72
CA THR A 411 -3.90 -17.48 32.48
C THR A 411 -4.02 -18.99 32.50
N GLU A 412 -5.04 -19.49 33.18
CA GLU A 412 -5.34 -20.91 33.25
C GLU A 412 -6.83 -21.19 33.07
N TYR A 413 -7.13 -22.25 32.35
CA TYR A 413 -8.48 -22.70 32.09
C TYR A 413 -8.84 -23.92 32.94
N PHE A 414 -10.07 -23.92 33.44
CA PHE A 414 -10.60 -24.96 34.30
C PHE A 414 -11.79 -25.63 33.63
N ARG A 415 -11.84 -26.96 33.69
CA ARG A 415 -13.01 -27.75 33.26
C ARG A 415 -14.22 -27.59 34.16
N PRO A 416 -14.11 -27.56 35.50
CA PRO A 416 -15.23 -27.20 36.36
C PRO A 416 -15.46 -25.68 36.37
N ALA A 417 -16.71 -25.28 36.62
CA ALA A 417 -17.06 -23.87 36.78
C ALA A 417 -16.41 -23.34 38.06
N LEU A 418 -15.94 -22.10 38.02
CA LEU A 418 -15.30 -21.46 39.16
C LEU A 418 -16.36 -20.86 40.08
N ASP A 419 -16.24 -21.12 41.38
CA ASP A 419 -16.91 -20.29 42.39
C ASP A 419 -16.09 -19.00 42.57
N THR A 420 -16.44 -17.96 41.82
CA THR A 420 -15.72 -16.68 41.85
C THR A 420 -15.83 -15.95 43.20
N ALA A 421 -16.83 -16.30 44.02
CA ALA A 421 -16.94 -15.80 45.38
C ALA A 421 -15.95 -16.49 46.33
N ALA A 422 -15.81 -17.82 46.23
CA ALA A 422 -14.81 -18.57 46.98
C ALA A 422 -13.37 -18.16 46.59
N VAL A 423 -13.10 -17.95 45.30
CA VAL A 423 -11.81 -17.41 44.83
C VAL A 423 -11.53 -16.04 45.43
N ALA A 424 -12.51 -15.14 45.41
CA ALA A 424 -12.37 -13.81 46.01
C ALA A 424 -12.12 -13.86 47.51
N ALA A 425 -12.83 -14.74 48.23
CA ALA A 425 -12.64 -14.93 49.67
C ALA A 425 -11.22 -15.41 50.00
N ALA A 426 -10.72 -16.42 49.27
CA ALA A 426 -9.36 -16.94 49.45
C ALA A 426 -8.28 -15.89 49.17
N LEU A 427 -8.45 -15.10 48.10
CA LEU A 427 -7.50 -14.02 47.77
C LEU A 427 -7.55 -12.89 48.78
N THR A 428 -8.73 -12.56 49.31
CA THR A 428 -8.90 -11.54 50.35
C THR A 428 -8.30 -11.99 51.68
N GLU A 429 -8.47 -13.26 52.04
CA GLU A 429 -7.85 -13.84 53.23
C GLU A 429 -6.32 -13.75 53.17
N ARG A 430 -5.74 -14.01 51.99
CA ARG A 430 -4.28 -13.99 51.80
C ARG A 430 -3.71 -12.58 51.69
N PHE A 431 -4.27 -11.73 50.82
CA PHE A 431 -3.69 -10.44 50.46
C PHE A 431 -4.31 -9.25 51.20
N GLY A 432 -5.34 -9.48 52.00
CA GLY A 432 -6.20 -8.44 52.53
C GLY A 432 -7.24 -7.96 51.51
N PRO A 433 -8.11 -7.01 51.89
CA PRO A 433 -9.12 -6.46 51.00
C PRO A 433 -8.50 -5.82 49.76
N PRO A 434 -9.03 -6.07 48.55
CA PRO A 434 -8.60 -5.40 47.33
C PRO A 434 -8.94 -3.92 47.33
N ASP A 435 -8.14 -3.11 46.64
CA ASP A 435 -8.38 -1.68 46.45
C ASP A 435 -9.57 -1.42 45.53
N ALA A 436 -9.81 -2.33 44.58
CA ALA A 436 -10.95 -2.27 43.67
C ALA A 436 -11.49 -3.66 43.36
N VAL A 437 -12.83 -3.77 43.33
CA VAL A 437 -13.55 -4.96 42.87
C VAL A 437 -14.56 -4.54 41.81
N GLU A 438 -14.43 -5.12 40.62
CA GLU A 438 -15.36 -4.90 39.53
C GLU A 438 -16.09 -6.21 39.22
N SER A 439 -17.42 -6.13 39.17
CA SER A 439 -18.27 -7.23 38.71
C SER A 439 -18.55 -7.01 37.23
N LEU A 440 -18.11 -7.96 36.40
CA LEU A 440 -18.29 -7.89 34.96
C LEU A 440 -19.56 -8.66 34.57
N ARG A 441 -20.07 -8.47 33.34
CA ARG A 441 -21.27 -9.21 32.90
C ARG A 441 -21.05 -10.72 33.05
N GLY A 442 -21.94 -11.39 33.79
CA GLY A 442 -21.80 -12.80 34.17
C GLY A 442 -21.43 -13.00 35.64
N SER A 443 -20.82 -14.15 35.95
CA SER A 443 -20.23 -14.42 37.28
C SER A 443 -18.76 -13.95 37.36
N GLY A 444 -18.28 -13.19 36.37
CA GLY A 444 -16.92 -12.69 36.31
C GLY A 444 -16.61 -11.63 37.36
N ARG A 445 -15.45 -11.76 38.01
CA ARG A 445 -14.99 -10.84 39.06
C ARG A 445 -13.53 -10.46 38.84
N LEU A 446 -13.28 -9.15 38.77
CA LEU A 446 -11.95 -8.55 38.66
C LEU A 446 -11.59 -7.90 39.99
N MET A 447 -10.43 -8.23 40.55
CA MET A 447 -9.95 -7.71 41.83
C MET A 447 -8.56 -7.14 41.66
N THR A 448 -8.32 -5.96 42.23
CA THR A 448 -7.05 -5.23 42.08
C THR A 448 -6.47 -4.88 43.45
N TRP A 449 -5.17 -5.11 43.62
CA TRP A 449 -4.37 -4.68 44.76
C TRP A 449 -3.17 -3.88 44.28
N ARG A 450 -2.80 -2.82 45.00
CA ARG A 450 -1.61 -2.01 44.79
C ARG A 450 -0.90 -1.78 46.11
N ARG A 451 0.37 -2.17 46.16
CA ARG A 451 1.20 -1.97 47.36
C ARG A 451 2.66 -1.87 46.98
N ASP A 452 3.38 -0.93 47.61
CA ASP A 452 4.82 -0.76 47.48
C ASP A 452 5.31 -0.66 46.02
N GLY A 453 4.52 0.01 45.17
CA GLY A 453 4.84 0.18 43.75
C GLY A 453 4.61 -1.07 42.88
N GLN A 454 4.02 -2.14 43.43
CA GLN A 454 3.60 -3.32 42.68
C GLN A 454 2.07 -3.38 42.55
N GLY A 455 1.61 -3.84 41.39
CA GLY A 455 0.21 -4.11 41.10
C GLY A 455 -0.04 -5.60 40.94
N LEU A 456 -1.12 -6.07 41.55
CA LEU A 456 -1.72 -7.39 41.33
C LEU A 456 -3.14 -7.18 40.83
N GLN A 457 -3.50 -7.85 39.75
CA GLN A 457 -4.89 -7.95 39.32
C GLN A 457 -5.25 -9.40 39.04
N VAL A 458 -6.39 -9.84 39.58
CA VAL A 458 -6.90 -11.19 39.38
C VAL A 458 -8.29 -11.12 38.79
N PHE A 459 -8.47 -11.78 37.65
CA PHE A 459 -9.77 -11.95 37.00
C PHE A 459 -10.19 -13.42 37.05
N ALA A 460 -11.33 -13.71 37.66
CA ALA A 460 -11.93 -15.03 37.67
C ALA A 460 -13.31 -15.00 36.99
N THR A 461 -13.58 -15.95 36.08
CA THR A 461 -14.85 -15.99 35.34
C THR A 461 -15.24 -17.41 34.88
N ASP A 462 -16.54 -17.68 34.75
CA ASP A 462 -17.09 -18.87 34.05
C ASP A 462 -17.58 -18.57 32.61
N ILE A 463 -17.49 -17.29 32.21
CA ILE A 463 -17.83 -16.85 30.87
C ILE A 463 -16.57 -16.91 30.03
N LEU A 464 -16.55 -17.91 29.15
CA LEU A 464 -15.46 -18.18 28.23
C LEU A 464 -15.92 -17.99 26.78
N HIS A 465 -14.98 -17.61 25.92
CA HIS A 465 -15.19 -17.57 24.48
C HIS A 465 -15.58 -18.95 23.94
N ALA A 466 -16.42 -19.01 22.91
CA ALA A 466 -16.98 -20.26 22.37
C ALA A 466 -15.90 -21.29 22.00
N ALA A 467 -14.80 -20.84 21.37
CA ALA A 467 -13.68 -21.70 20.99
C ALA A 467 -13.06 -22.44 22.20
N VAL A 468 -12.96 -21.78 23.35
CA VAL A 468 -12.42 -22.37 24.57
C VAL A 468 -13.44 -23.31 25.21
N ARG A 469 -14.73 -22.94 25.20
CA ARG A 469 -15.82 -23.82 25.69
C ARG A 469 -15.91 -25.13 24.92
N HIS A 470 -15.70 -25.11 23.60
CA HIS A 470 -15.69 -26.32 22.78
C HIS A 470 -14.59 -27.32 23.15
N GLN A 471 -13.55 -26.88 23.87
CA GLN A 471 -12.48 -27.75 24.39
C GLN A 471 -12.81 -28.34 25.77
N GLY A 472 -14.00 -28.05 26.32
CA GLY A 472 -14.47 -28.61 27.59
C GLY A 472 -14.15 -27.77 28.83
N TYR A 473 -13.63 -26.54 28.66
CA TYR A 473 -13.42 -25.62 29.76
C TYR A 473 -14.69 -24.83 30.09
N THR A 474 -14.89 -24.56 31.37
CA THR A 474 -16.01 -23.77 31.86
C THR A 474 -15.59 -22.64 32.81
N GLY A 475 -14.32 -22.59 33.22
CA GLY A 475 -13.75 -21.52 34.05
C GLY A 475 -12.42 -20.98 33.52
N ARG A 476 -12.08 -19.75 33.89
CA ARG A 476 -10.77 -19.12 33.66
C ARG A 476 -10.35 -18.28 34.87
N ILE A 477 -9.08 -18.38 35.22
CA ILE A 477 -8.39 -17.40 36.07
C ILE A 477 -7.29 -16.74 35.24
N SER A 478 -7.22 -15.41 35.30
CA SER A 478 -6.11 -14.61 34.77
C SER A 478 -5.51 -13.76 35.89
N ILE A 479 -4.19 -13.75 35.99
CA ILE A 479 -3.43 -13.04 37.01
C ILE A 479 -2.43 -12.14 36.29
N SER A 480 -2.41 -10.85 36.62
CA SER A 480 -1.42 -9.91 36.12
C SER A 480 -0.60 -9.35 37.28
N LEU A 481 0.72 -9.38 37.14
CA LEU A 481 1.68 -8.70 38.01
C LEU A 481 2.44 -7.64 37.23
N TRP A 482 2.58 -6.45 37.78
CA TRP A 482 3.38 -5.37 37.18
C TRP A 482 3.94 -4.45 38.26
N ASP A 483 4.88 -3.59 37.85
CA ASP A 483 5.47 -2.58 38.72
C ASP A 483 5.16 -1.14 38.26
N GLU A 484 5.51 -0.18 39.10
CA GLU A 484 5.34 1.25 38.83
C GLU A 484 6.18 1.72 37.62
N ALA A 485 7.29 1.03 37.30
CA ALA A 485 8.08 1.34 36.12
C ALA A 485 7.27 1.07 34.84
N TYR A 486 6.48 0.00 34.82
CA TYR A 486 5.57 -0.34 33.74
C TYR A 486 4.41 0.63 33.61
N ASP A 487 3.82 1.09 34.72
CA ASP A 487 2.82 2.15 34.68
C ASP A 487 3.37 3.43 34.02
N ARG A 488 4.58 3.85 34.41
CA ARG A 488 5.25 5.02 33.80
C ARG A 488 5.55 4.81 32.32
N HIS A 489 5.98 3.60 31.93
CA HIS A 489 6.22 3.25 30.54
C HIS A 489 4.93 3.37 29.71
N LEU A 490 3.83 2.79 30.16
CA LEU A 490 2.54 2.86 29.47
C LEU A 490 2.01 4.29 29.38
N ALA A 491 2.19 5.11 30.41
CA ALA A 491 1.85 6.53 30.35
C ALA A 491 2.67 7.28 29.27
N GLY A 492 3.94 6.93 29.08
CA GLY A 492 4.77 7.43 27.98
C GLY A 492 4.26 6.96 26.61
N VAL A 493 3.89 5.69 26.50
CA VAL A 493 3.32 5.12 25.26
C VAL A 493 2.02 5.81 24.87
N ASN A 494 1.07 5.94 25.81
CA ASN A 494 -0.23 6.57 25.58
C ASN A 494 -0.09 8.02 25.13
N ARG A 495 0.80 8.78 25.79
CA ARG A 495 1.10 10.17 25.42
C ARG A 495 1.60 10.27 23.98
N ARG A 496 2.58 9.45 23.60
CA ARG A 496 3.10 9.42 22.23
C ARG A 496 2.03 9.00 21.22
N CYS A 497 1.14 8.07 21.58
CA CYS A 497 0.04 7.68 20.73
C CYS A 497 -0.97 8.82 20.51
N ALA A 498 -1.30 9.58 21.56
CA ALA A 498 -2.15 10.77 21.44
C ALA A 498 -1.51 11.82 20.51
N GLU A 499 -0.22 12.13 20.73
CA GLU A 499 0.54 13.06 19.88
C GLU A 499 0.54 12.66 18.39
N LEU A 500 0.64 11.35 18.10
CA LEU A 500 0.58 10.85 16.73
C LEU A 500 -0.83 10.91 16.13
N ARG A 501 -1.88 10.64 16.92
CA ARG A 501 -3.28 10.77 16.45
C ARG A 501 -3.64 12.21 16.10
N ASP A 502 -3.12 13.18 16.85
CA ASP A 502 -3.36 14.61 16.62
C ASP A 502 -2.55 15.16 15.43
N ARG A 503 -1.60 14.38 14.90
CA ARG A 503 -0.75 14.77 13.77
C ARG A 503 -1.29 14.20 12.45
N PRO A 504 -1.42 15.02 11.37
CA PRO A 504 -1.77 14.53 10.05
C PRO A 504 -0.82 13.41 9.56
N GLN A 505 -1.38 12.35 8.95
CA GLN A 505 -0.62 11.15 8.56
C GLN A 505 0.47 11.42 7.51
N ASP A 506 0.31 12.44 6.67
CA ASP A 506 1.32 12.88 5.69
C ASP A 506 2.55 13.52 6.35
N GLN A 507 2.46 13.85 7.64
CA GLN A 507 3.57 14.35 8.47
C GLN A 507 4.23 13.25 9.31
N TRP A 508 3.79 12.00 9.19
CA TRP A 508 4.39 10.89 9.93
C TRP A 508 5.69 10.47 9.25
N SER A 509 6.74 10.30 10.05
CA SER A 509 7.91 9.56 9.58
C SER A 509 7.59 8.08 9.43
N MET A 510 8.42 7.32 8.70
CA MET A 510 8.30 5.86 8.65
C MET A 510 8.36 5.23 10.06
N ASN A 511 9.18 5.79 10.94
CA ASN A 511 9.31 5.32 12.33
C ASN A 511 8.04 5.60 13.14
N ASP A 512 7.34 6.72 12.87
CA ASP A 512 6.07 7.03 13.52
C ASP A 512 4.97 6.05 13.07
N GLY A 513 4.92 5.73 11.78
CA GLY A 513 4.00 4.71 11.27
C GLY A 513 4.24 3.33 11.89
N GLN A 514 5.51 2.92 12.00
CA GLN A 514 5.87 1.65 12.66
C GLN A 514 5.53 1.65 14.15
N TYR A 515 5.88 2.72 14.86
CA TYR A 515 5.58 2.87 16.28
C TYR A 515 4.07 2.84 16.54
N PHE A 516 3.30 3.58 15.75
CA PHE A 516 1.84 3.65 15.86
C PHE A 516 1.22 2.27 15.67
N SER A 517 1.60 1.56 14.61
CA SER A 517 1.08 0.22 14.32
C SER A 517 1.41 -0.81 15.41
N ALA A 518 2.55 -0.67 16.10
CA ALA A 518 3.00 -1.62 17.11
C ALA A 518 2.43 -1.34 18.51
N ASN A 519 2.25 -0.06 18.86
CA ASN A 519 1.99 0.33 20.25
C ASN A 519 0.65 1.02 20.47
N CYS A 520 0.07 1.63 19.44
CA CYS A 520 -1.13 2.45 19.59
C CYS A 520 -2.39 1.64 19.28
N PRO A 521 -3.35 1.53 20.22
CA PRO A 521 -4.61 0.86 19.94
C PRO A 521 -5.44 1.63 18.89
N LEU A 522 -6.22 0.90 18.09
CA LEU A 522 -6.90 1.46 16.93
C LEU A 522 -8.09 2.36 17.28
N MET A 523 -8.69 2.21 18.46
CA MET A 523 -9.79 3.07 18.89
C MET A 523 -9.27 4.40 19.43
N SER A 524 -9.93 5.51 19.07
CA SER A 524 -9.46 6.88 19.33
C SER A 524 -9.30 7.25 20.81
N ASN A 525 -9.89 6.48 21.72
CA ASN A 525 -9.83 6.68 23.17
C ASN A 525 -9.34 5.44 23.94
N ALA A 526 -8.84 4.41 23.25
CA ALA A 526 -8.24 3.29 23.93
C ALA A 526 -6.87 3.72 24.46
N GLU A 527 -6.76 3.81 25.78
CA GLU A 527 -5.48 3.91 26.48
C GLU A 527 -4.99 2.50 26.83
N ARG A 528 -3.67 2.32 26.83
CA ARG A 528 -3.08 1.11 27.39
C ARG A 528 -3.00 1.27 28.90
N HIS A 529 -3.46 0.25 29.62
CA HIS A 529 -3.32 0.16 31.06
C HIS A 529 -2.63 -1.15 31.43
N ALA A 530 -1.94 -1.15 32.56
CA ALA A 530 -1.40 -2.36 33.16
C ALA A 530 -2.55 -3.19 33.78
N GLY A 531 -2.31 -4.48 33.94
CA GLY A 531 -3.30 -5.44 34.42
C GLY A 531 -3.94 -6.29 33.33
N VAL A 532 -4.95 -7.07 33.73
CA VAL A 532 -5.72 -7.97 32.89
C VAL A 532 -6.58 -7.17 31.92
N GLN A 533 -6.34 -7.33 30.63
CA GLN A 533 -7.18 -6.73 29.60
C GLN A 533 -8.43 -7.60 29.39
N VAL A 534 -9.54 -7.17 29.96
CA VAL A 534 -10.85 -7.81 29.75
C VAL A 534 -11.40 -7.32 28.42
N VAL A 535 -11.31 -8.17 27.40
CA VAL A 535 -12.02 -7.96 26.13
C VAL A 535 -13.47 -8.36 26.37
N GLU A 536 -14.36 -7.38 26.50
CA GLU A 536 -15.81 -7.59 26.59
C GLU A 536 -16.40 -8.17 25.30
#